data_AF-A0A6J4NLB7-F1
#
_entry.id   AF-A0A6J4NLB7-F1
#
_cell.length_a   1.000
_cell.length_b   1.000
_cell.length_c   1.000
_cell.angle_alpha   90.00
_cell.angle_beta   90.00
_cell.angle_gamma   90.00
#
_symmetry.space_group_name_H-M   'P 1'
#
loop_
_entity.id
_entity.type
_entity.pdbx_description
1 polymer ?
#
loop_
_entity_poly.entity_id
_entity_poly.type
_entity_poly.pdbx_seq_one_letter_code
_entity_poly.pdbx_strand_id
1 'polypeptide(L)'
;MAVDILILSNGPGELATWVRPAVQALRQQLGNAGTQARISVVLSPCPHATGKEAQIARSYPEVDRVQASEHFFPFLLSGKTAENWDWYETGVVLFLGGDQFFTVVIGKRLKYRTVIYAEWDARWYRWIDKFAAMKPEVFAKIPLKYAKKFTVVGDLIAEVGNGKSGRA
;
A
#
# COMPACT_ATOMS: atom_id res chain seq x y z
N MET A 1 11.28 17.11 -4.47
CA MET A 1 10.00 16.58 -5.00
C MET A 1 9.16 16.15 -3.82
N ALA A 2 7.85 16.45 -3.83
CA ALA A 2 6.92 16.00 -2.80
C ALA A 2 6.03 14.89 -3.34
N VAL A 3 5.79 13.84 -2.55
CA VAL A 3 5.00 12.68 -2.97
C VAL A 3 4.16 12.13 -1.81
N ASP A 4 2.93 11.75 -2.11
CA ASP A 4 2.09 10.99 -1.18
C ASP A 4 2.19 9.49 -1.44
N ILE A 5 2.28 8.71 -0.36
CA ILE A 5 2.18 7.26 -0.39
C ILE A 5 1.01 6.87 0.50
N LEU A 6 -0.07 6.40 -0.11
CA LEU A 6 -1.26 5.94 0.58
C LEU A 6 -1.26 4.41 0.62
N ILE A 7 -1.08 3.85 1.81
CA ILE A 7 -1.08 2.41 2.05
C ILE A 7 -2.48 1.95 2.44
N LEU A 8 -3.00 0.92 1.77
CA LEU A 8 -4.23 0.21 2.14
C LEU A 8 -3.89 -1.07 2.90
N SER A 9 -4.50 -1.25 4.05
CA SER A 9 -4.43 -2.46 4.89
C SER A 9 -5.74 -2.62 5.65
N ASN A 10 -6.01 -3.80 6.22
CA ASN A 10 -7.29 -4.12 6.86
C ASN A 10 -7.13 -4.77 8.25
N GLY A 11 -5.96 -5.35 8.56
CA GLY A 11 -5.83 -6.29 9.66
C GLY A 11 -4.52 -6.14 10.44
N PRO A 12 -4.49 -6.62 11.69
CA PRO A 12 -3.33 -6.49 12.56
C PRO A 12 -2.14 -7.30 12.06
N GLY A 13 -2.39 -8.45 11.43
CA GLY A 13 -1.37 -9.27 10.78
C GLY A 13 -0.66 -8.47 9.69
N GLU A 14 -1.42 -7.95 8.73
CA GLU A 14 -0.92 -7.13 7.61
C GLU A 14 -0.14 -5.89 8.08
N LEU A 15 -0.61 -5.23 9.15
CA LEU A 15 0.10 -4.09 9.73
C LEU A 15 1.49 -4.50 10.23
N ALA A 16 1.57 -5.59 10.98
CA ALA A 16 2.81 -6.07 11.54
C ALA A 16 3.76 -6.68 10.49
N THR A 17 3.22 -7.40 9.51
CA THR A 17 4.00 -8.18 8.54
C THR A 17 4.32 -7.43 7.27
N TRP A 18 3.46 -6.54 6.79
CA TRP A 18 3.65 -5.87 5.51
C TRP A 18 3.79 -4.37 5.66
N VAL A 19 2.91 -3.71 6.42
CA VAL A 19 2.95 -2.24 6.53
C VAL A 19 4.20 -1.80 7.27
N ARG A 20 4.49 -2.35 8.45
CA ARG A 20 5.67 -1.98 9.25
C ARG A 20 7.00 -2.06 8.47
N PRO A 21 7.36 -3.20 7.84
CA PRO A 21 8.59 -3.25 7.04
C PRO A 21 8.56 -2.30 5.84
N ALA A 22 7.41 -2.15 5.17
CA ALA A 22 7.29 -1.28 4.01
C ALA A 22 7.51 0.20 4.37
N VAL A 23 6.89 0.70 5.45
CA VAL A 23 7.04 2.12 5.85
C VAL A 23 8.46 2.44 6.31
N GLN A 24 9.14 1.50 6.97
CA GLN A 24 10.55 1.62 7.34
C GLN A 24 11.45 1.76 6.10
N ALA A 25 11.31 0.84 5.14
CA ALA A 25 12.10 0.86 3.91
C ALA A 25 11.81 2.11 3.07
N LEU A 26 10.54 2.48 2.92
CA LEU A 26 10.12 3.68 2.18
C LEU A 26 10.71 4.95 2.80
N ARG A 27 10.61 5.10 4.13
CA ARG A 27 11.12 6.28 4.81
C ARG A 27 12.64 6.40 4.66
N GLN A 28 13.37 5.29 4.78
CA GLN A 28 14.81 5.25 4.58
C GLN A 28 15.20 5.61 3.13
N GLN A 29 14.59 4.95 2.14
CA GLN A 29 14.96 5.15 0.72
C GLN A 29 14.60 6.55 0.22
N LEU A 30 13.42 7.05 0.56
CA LEU A 30 12.96 8.37 0.12
C LEU A 30 13.69 9.50 0.84
N GLY A 31 14.02 9.30 2.13
CA GLY A 31 14.87 10.22 2.89
C GLY A 31 16.27 10.33 2.27
N ASN A 32 16.90 9.20 1.95
CA ASN A 32 18.21 9.18 1.28
C ASN A 32 18.19 9.86 -0.09
N ALA A 33 17.05 9.79 -0.80
CA ALA A 33 16.86 10.45 -2.09
C ALA A 33 16.46 11.94 -1.97
N GLY A 34 16.38 12.51 -0.76
CA GLY A 34 15.94 13.89 -0.53
C GLY A 34 14.49 14.15 -0.96
N THR A 35 13.66 13.11 -0.99
CA THR A 35 12.25 13.20 -1.38
C THR A 35 11.40 13.50 -0.17
N GLN A 36 10.58 14.54 -0.25
CA GLN A 36 9.60 14.87 0.79
C GLN A 36 8.39 13.94 0.63
N ALA A 37 8.44 12.80 1.30
CA ALA A 37 7.38 11.81 1.26
C ALA A 37 6.42 11.97 2.44
N ARG A 38 5.13 11.86 2.18
CA ARG A 38 4.09 11.73 3.21
C ARG A 38 3.44 10.35 3.10
N ILE A 39 3.57 9.54 4.14
CA ILE A 39 3.08 8.16 4.22
C ILE A 39 1.79 8.16 5.03
N SER A 40 0.68 7.87 4.37
CA SER A 40 -0.64 7.72 4.99
C SER A 40 -1.06 6.25 5.00
N VAL A 41 -1.65 5.78 6.09
CA VAL A 41 -2.31 4.46 6.15
C VAL A 41 -3.82 4.65 6.21
N VAL A 42 -4.54 4.02 5.29
CA VAL A 42 -6.00 3.98 5.29
C VAL A 42 -6.44 2.54 5.56
N LEU A 43 -7.13 2.35 6.68
CA LEU A 43 -7.61 1.06 7.10
C LEU A 43 -8.95 0.75 6.42
N SER A 44 -9.02 -0.36 5.70
CA SER A 44 -10.27 -0.88 5.16
C SER A 44 -10.97 -1.80 6.17
N PRO A 45 -12.31 -1.89 6.17
CA PRO A 45 -13.04 -2.75 7.11
C PRO A 45 -12.65 -4.22 6.96
N CYS A 46 -12.43 -4.90 8.09
CA CYS A 46 -12.08 -6.32 8.16
C CYS A 46 -12.96 -7.03 9.20
N PRO A 47 -13.58 -8.18 8.88
CA PRO A 47 -14.35 -8.95 9.85
C PRO A 47 -13.49 -9.52 10.99
N HIS A 48 -12.18 -9.61 10.80
CA HIS A 48 -11.21 -10.11 11.79
C HIS A 48 -10.43 -8.98 12.48
N ALA A 49 -10.89 -7.73 12.38
CA ALA A 49 -10.25 -6.61 13.04
C ALA A 49 -10.33 -6.74 14.57
N THR A 50 -9.27 -6.29 15.26
CA THR A 50 -9.18 -6.25 16.73
C THR A 50 -9.69 -4.93 17.31
N GLY A 51 -9.91 -3.92 16.47
CA GLY A 51 -10.28 -2.57 16.87
C GLY A 51 -9.09 -1.70 17.30
N LYS A 52 -7.86 -2.23 17.22
CA LYS A 52 -6.63 -1.52 17.61
C LYS A 52 -5.75 -1.15 16.42
N GLU A 53 -6.16 -1.49 15.20
CA GLU A 53 -5.38 -1.32 13.98
C GLU A 53 -4.95 0.14 13.78
N ALA A 54 -5.85 1.10 14.01
CA ALA A 54 -5.53 2.51 13.88
C ALA A 54 -4.47 2.97 14.90
N GLN A 55 -4.52 2.44 16.12
CA GLN A 55 -3.52 2.73 17.15
C GLN A 55 -2.17 2.11 16.80
N ILE A 56 -2.16 0.89 16.27
CA ILE A 56 -0.95 0.20 15.82
C ILE A 56 -0.30 0.98 14.66
N ALA A 57 -1.06 1.34 13.63
CA ALA A 57 -0.52 2.10 12.51
C ALA A 57 0.02 3.48 12.93
N ARG A 58 -0.62 4.14 13.90
CA ARG A 58 -0.14 5.43 14.47
C ARG A 58 1.10 5.29 15.34
N SER A 59 1.41 4.10 15.86
CA SER A 59 2.62 3.89 16.65
C SER A 59 3.88 3.75 15.80
N TYR A 60 3.74 3.62 14.48
CA TYR A 60 4.86 3.59 13.55
C TYR A 60 5.35 5.02 13.29
N PRO A 61 6.57 5.39 13.70
CA PRO A 61 7.06 6.76 13.56
C PRO A 61 7.22 7.20 12.09
N GLU A 62 7.26 6.25 11.16
CA GLU A 62 7.34 6.52 9.72
C GLU A 62 6.00 6.88 9.10
N VAL A 63 4.88 6.66 9.80
CA VAL A 63 3.53 6.94 9.31
C VAL A 63 3.10 8.33 9.75
N ASP A 64 2.82 9.21 8.79
CA ASP A 64 2.44 10.59 9.06
C ASP A 64 0.95 10.72 9.43
N ARG A 65 0.09 9.91 8.82
CA ARG A 65 -1.36 10.02 8.96
C ARG A 65 -2.04 8.66 8.91
N VAL A 66 -3.10 8.49 9.70
CA VAL A 66 -3.88 7.24 9.75
C VAL A 66 -5.37 7.52 9.72
N GLN A 67 -6.07 6.88 8.78
CA GLN A 67 -7.53 6.86 8.74
C GLN A 67 -8.03 5.49 9.21
N ALA A 68 -8.86 5.52 10.26
CA ALA A 68 -9.50 4.34 10.81
C ALA A 68 -10.60 3.80 9.88
N SER A 69 -10.93 2.51 10.05
CA SER A 69 -11.84 1.79 9.16
C SER A 69 -13.29 2.27 9.25
N GLU A 70 -13.72 2.84 10.39
CA GLU A 70 -15.04 3.46 10.52
C GLU A 70 -15.27 4.62 9.53
N HIS A 71 -14.20 5.27 9.06
CA HIS A 71 -14.27 6.38 8.12
C HIS A 71 -13.96 5.96 6.66
N PHE A 72 -13.78 4.67 6.40
CA PHE A 72 -13.34 4.17 5.10
C PHE A 72 -14.37 4.40 3.99
N PHE A 73 -15.61 3.92 4.18
CA PHE A 73 -16.66 4.08 3.16
C PHE A 73 -17.06 5.55 2.93
N PRO A 74 -17.21 6.40 3.97
CA PRO A 74 -17.38 7.84 3.77
C PRO A 74 -16.29 8.46 2.89
N PHE A 75 -15.02 8.07 3.08
CA PHE A 75 -13.92 8.50 2.22
C PHE A 75 -14.04 7.96 0.79
N LEU A 76 -14.40 6.68 0.63
CA LEU A 76 -14.57 6.07 -0.68
C LEU A 76 -15.71 6.71 -1.50
N LEU A 77 -16.74 7.23 -0.83
CA LEU A 77 -17.86 7.91 -1.48
C LEU A 77 -17.55 9.39 -1.77
N SER A 78 -17.11 10.13 -0.76
CA SER A 78 -16.93 11.59 -0.85
C SER A 78 -15.57 12.02 -1.40
N GLY A 79 -14.56 11.15 -1.35
CA GLY A 79 -13.17 11.50 -1.61
C GLY A 79 -12.46 12.25 -0.48
N LYS A 80 -13.16 12.53 0.63
CA LYS A 80 -12.63 13.29 1.76
C LYS A 80 -12.37 12.37 2.94
N THR A 81 -11.18 12.48 3.51
CA THR A 81 -10.84 11.77 4.75
C THR A 81 -11.58 12.43 5.92
N ALA A 82 -11.67 11.74 7.06
CA ALA A 82 -12.30 12.29 8.26
C ALA A 82 -11.70 13.64 8.70
N GLU A 83 -10.39 13.80 8.49
CA GLU A 83 -9.62 15.00 8.83
C GLU A 83 -9.44 15.95 7.63
N ASN A 84 -10.15 15.73 6.51
CA ASN A 84 -10.02 16.53 5.28
C ASN A 84 -8.57 16.73 4.81
N TRP A 85 -7.83 15.63 4.73
CA TRP A 85 -6.45 15.61 4.29
C TRP A 85 -6.27 16.30 2.94
N ASP A 86 -5.24 17.13 2.87
CA ASP A 86 -4.66 17.61 1.64
C ASP A 86 -3.79 16.52 1.00
N TRP A 87 -3.63 16.61 -0.31
CA TRP A 87 -2.89 15.66 -1.14
C TRP A 87 -1.94 16.42 -2.04
N TYR A 88 -0.72 15.92 -2.20
CA TYR A 88 0.23 16.40 -3.19
C TYR A 88 -0.25 16.07 -4.60
N GLU A 89 0.31 16.73 -5.62
CA GLU A 89 -0.08 16.44 -7.00
C GLU A 89 0.39 15.05 -7.47
N THR A 90 1.46 14.54 -6.87
CA THR A 90 2.05 13.24 -7.20
C THR A 90 1.89 12.28 -6.03
N GLY A 91 1.42 11.07 -6.31
CA GLY A 91 1.32 10.04 -5.30
C GLY A 91 1.12 8.64 -5.84
N VAL A 92 1.22 7.69 -4.91
CA VAL A 92 1.06 6.25 -5.14
C VAL A 92 0.08 5.70 -4.11
N VAL A 93 -0.85 4.86 -4.56
CA VAL A 93 -1.67 4.00 -3.71
C VAL A 93 -1.04 2.61 -3.70
N LEU A 94 -0.56 2.18 -2.53
CA LEU A 94 0.05 0.87 -2.31
C LEU A 94 -0.94 -0.02 -1.55
N PHE A 95 -1.39 -1.09 -2.19
CA PHE A 95 -2.19 -2.11 -1.54
C PHE A 95 -1.28 -3.12 -0.86
N LEU A 96 -1.43 -3.22 0.47
CA LEU A 96 -0.86 -4.28 1.28
C LEU A 96 -1.96 -5.15 1.91
N GLY A 97 -3.24 -4.85 1.69
CA GLY A 97 -4.31 -5.70 2.19
C GLY A 97 -5.70 -5.09 2.14
N GLY A 98 -6.72 -5.92 2.37
CA GLY A 98 -8.12 -5.60 2.09
C GLY A 98 -8.62 -6.09 0.73
N ASP A 99 -9.52 -5.33 0.11
CA ASP A 99 -10.01 -5.61 -1.25
C ASP A 99 -9.27 -4.75 -2.29
N GLN A 100 -8.67 -5.40 -3.29
CA GLN A 100 -7.94 -4.76 -4.39
C GLN A 100 -8.80 -3.77 -5.19
N PHE A 101 -10.13 -3.92 -5.18
CA PHE A 101 -11.04 -2.97 -5.81
C PHE A 101 -10.91 -1.56 -5.23
N PHE A 102 -10.68 -1.44 -3.92
CA PHE A 102 -10.53 -0.15 -3.27
C PHE A 102 -9.32 0.63 -3.78
N THR A 103 -8.23 -0.06 -4.10
CA THR A 103 -7.04 0.52 -4.75
C THR A 103 -7.38 1.18 -6.07
N VAL A 104 -8.23 0.55 -6.89
CA VAL A 104 -8.67 1.10 -8.17
C VAL A 104 -9.45 2.40 -7.96
N VAL A 105 -10.42 2.36 -7.04
CA VAL A 105 -11.30 3.51 -6.77
C VAL A 105 -10.51 4.68 -6.20
N ILE A 106 -9.66 4.43 -5.21
CA ILE A 106 -8.86 5.47 -4.54
C ILE A 106 -7.81 6.03 -5.50
N GLY A 107 -7.09 5.17 -6.24
CA GLY A 107 -6.11 5.60 -7.24
C GLY A 107 -6.74 6.50 -8.31
N LYS A 108 -7.91 6.13 -8.83
CA LYS A 108 -8.64 6.97 -9.79
C LYS A 108 -9.07 8.31 -9.19
N ARG A 109 -9.54 8.31 -7.94
CA ARG A 109 -10.05 9.53 -7.29
C ARG A 109 -8.94 10.52 -6.96
N LEU A 110 -7.81 10.03 -6.48
CA LEU A 110 -6.63 10.85 -6.18
C LEU A 110 -5.76 11.12 -7.42
N LYS A 111 -6.07 10.49 -8.56
CA LYS A 111 -5.25 10.50 -9.80
C LYS A 111 -3.82 10.01 -9.56
N TYR A 112 -3.68 9.04 -8.65
CA TYR A 112 -2.41 8.45 -8.25
C TYR A 112 -2.12 7.15 -8.98
N ARG A 113 -0.84 6.81 -9.09
CA ARG A 113 -0.42 5.51 -9.57
C ARG A 113 -0.78 4.43 -8.55
N THR A 114 -1.02 3.22 -9.02
CA THR A 114 -1.49 2.11 -8.18
C THR A 114 -0.52 0.93 -8.21
N VAL A 115 -0.17 0.44 -7.02
CA VAL A 115 0.70 -0.73 -6.84
C VAL A 115 -0.03 -1.71 -5.93
N ILE A 116 -0.09 -2.98 -6.34
CA ILE A 116 -0.63 -4.06 -5.52
C ILE A 116 0.47 -5.04 -5.18
N TYR A 117 0.71 -5.27 -3.88
CA TYR A 117 1.38 -6.47 -3.42
C TYR A 117 0.36 -7.60 -3.33
N ALA A 118 0.42 -8.56 -4.26
CA ALA A 118 -0.51 -9.66 -4.39
C ALA A 118 0.06 -10.92 -3.73
N GLU A 119 -0.63 -11.41 -2.70
CA GLU A 119 -0.28 -12.67 -2.05
C GLU A 119 -0.82 -13.89 -2.82
N TRP A 120 -2.09 -13.85 -3.23
CA TRP A 120 -2.80 -15.01 -3.79
C TRP A 120 -3.27 -14.80 -5.24
N ASP A 121 -3.89 -13.65 -5.53
CA ASP A 121 -4.51 -13.35 -6.81
C ASP A 121 -4.17 -11.92 -7.25
N ALA A 122 -4.06 -11.70 -8.57
CA ALA A 122 -4.03 -10.37 -9.16
C ALA A 122 -5.35 -10.06 -9.87
N ARG A 123 -6.21 -9.26 -9.23
CA ARG A 123 -7.50 -8.81 -9.75
C ARG A 123 -7.38 -7.40 -10.31
N TRP A 124 -8.36 -7.00 -11.12
CA TRP A 124 -8.45 -5.63 -11.65
C TRP A 124 -7.22 -5.17 -12.47
N TYR A 125 -6.43 -6.10 -13.00
CA TYR A 125 -5.15 -5.84 -13.69
C TYR A 125 -5.23 -4.89 -14.89
N ARG A 126 -6.43 -4.69 -15.43
CA ARG A 126 -6.71 -3.72 -16.50
C ARG A 126 -6.54 -2.28 -16.01
N TRP A 127 -6.88 -2.02 -14.75
CA TRP A 127 -6.95 -0.67 -14.15
C TRP A 127 -5.80 -0.37 -13.18
N ILE A 128 -5.06 -1.39 -12.74
CA ILE A 128 -3.90 -1.22 -11.86
C ILE A 128 -2.64 -0.99 -12.69
N ASP A 129 -1.75 -0.11 -12.24
CA ASP A 129 -0.51 0.23 -12.94
C ASP A 129 0.56 -0.85 -12.79
N LYS A 130 0.78 -1.33 -11.56
CA LYS A 130 1.81 -2.33 -11.24
C LYS A 130 1.35 -3.34 -10.19
N PHE A 131 1.87 -4.55 -10.34
CA PHE A 131 1.73 -5.64 -9.39
C PHE A 131 3.11 -6.14 -8.98
N ALA A 132 3.24 -6.36 -7.69
CA ALA A 132 4.32 -7.06 -7.04
C ALA A 132 3.75 -8.34 -6.42
N ALA A 133 4.47 -9.46 -6.45
CA ALA A 133 4.08 -10.65 -5.71
C ALA A 133 5.29 -11.37 -5.15
N MET A 134 5.06 -12.17 -4.11
CA MET A 134 6.06 -13.07 -3.55
C MET A 134 6.47 -14.16 -4.55
N LYS A 135 5.49 -14.63 -5.33
CA LYS A 135 5.54 -15.91 -6.03
C LYS A 135 5.11 -15.74 -7.49
N PRO A 136 5.86 -16.26 -8.48
CA PRO A 136 5.51 -16.15 -9.89
C PRO A 136 4.17 -16.82 -10.22
N GLU A 137 3.74 -17.81 -9.43
CA GLU A 137 2.50 -18.56 -9.60
C GLU A 137 1.25 -17.66 -9.55
N VAL A 138 1.32 -16.56 -8.80
CA VAL A 138 0.25 -15.55 -8.72
C VAL A 138 -0.06 -14.96 -10.11
N PHE A 139 0.91 -15.00 -11.03
CA PHE A 139 0.80 -14.44 -12.37
C PHE A 139 0.53 -15.47 -13.46
N ALA A 140 0.44 -16.76 -13.12
CA ALA A 140 0.30 -17.84 -14.11
C ALA A 140 -0.95 -17.70 -14.99
N LYS A 141 -2.02 -17.08 -14.46
CA LYS A 141 -3.30 -16.88 -15.17
C LYS A 141 -3.40 -15.52 -15.86
N ILE A 142 -2.34 -14.73 -15.89
CA ILE A 142 -2.37 -13.36 -16.41
C ILE A 142 -2.14 -13.36 -17.93
N PRO A 143 -2.99 -12.68 -18.70
CA PRO A 143 -2.77 -12.53 -20.15
C PRO A 143 -1.43 -11.83 -20.45
N LEU A 144 -0.65 -12.38 -21.39
CA LEU A 144 0.68 -11.88 -21.77
C LEU A 144 0.71 -10.37 -22.08
N LYS A 145 -0.37 -9.82 -22.65
CA LYS A 145 -0.49 -8.38 -22.93
C LYS A 145 -0.33 -7.49 -21.69
N TYR A 146 -0.57 -8.02 -20.49
CA TYR A 146 -0.41 -7.30 -19.23
C TYR A 146 0.87 -7.67 -18.48
N ALA A 147 1.67 -8.64 -18.95
CA ALA A 147 2.83 -9.18 -18.23
C ALA A 147 3.81 -8.10 -17.74
N LYS A 148 4.00 -7.01 -18.51
CA LYS A 148 4.88 -5.87 -18.14
C LYS A 148 4.46 -5.12 -16.86
N LYS A 149 3.25 -5.34 -16.36
CA LYS A 149 2.77 -4.77 -15.11
C LYS A 149 3.21 -5.57 -13.88
N PHE A 150 3.66 -6.82 -14.07
CA PHE A 150 3.87 -7.78 -13.00
C PHE A 150 5.36 -7.98 -12.73
N THR A 151 5.73 -7.95 -11.46
CA THR A 151 7.10 -8.16 -11.00
C THR A 151 7.06 -9.09 -9.80
N VAL A 152 7.93 -10.10 -9.78
CA VAL A 152 8.13 -10.93 -8.59
C VAL A 152 9.18 -10.23 -7.74
N VAL A 153 8.83 -9.86 -6.51
CA VAL A 153 9.70 -9.09 -5.61
C VAL A 153 10.08 -9.86 -4.34
N GLY A 154 9.66 -11.13 -4.24
CA GLY A 154 9.90 -11.92 -3.04
C GLY A 154 9.02 -11.51 -1.87
N ASP A 155 9.35 -12.04 -0.70
CA ASP A 155 8.57 -11.82 0.52
C ASP A 155 9.00 -10.53 1.23
N LEU A 156 8.08 -9.56 1.29
CA LEU A 156 8.27 -8.31 2.04
C LEU A 156 8.69 -8.54 3.50
N ILE A 157 8.30 -9.67 4.10
CA ILE A 157 8.64 -10.04 5.48
C ILE A 157 10.09 -10.55 5.56
N ALA A 158 10.48 -11.42 4.63
CA ALA A 158 11.77 -12.11 4.67
C ALA A 158 12.94 -11.17 4.35
N GLU A 159 12.75 -10.18 3.48
CA GLU A 159 13.83 -9.29 3.05
C GLU A 159 14.16 -8.19 4.07
N VAL A 160 13.19 -7.73 4.88
CA VAL A 160 13.48 -6.76 5.95
C VAL A 160 14.30 -7.35 7.09
N GLY A 161 14.25 -8.67 7.30
CA GLY A 161 15.16 -9.38 8.19
C GLY A 161 16.60 -9.49 7.65
N ASN A 162 16.80 -9.31 6.35
CA ASN A 162 18.04 -9.65 5.65
C ASN A 162 18.80 -8.43 5.15
N GLY A 163 18.75 -7.31 5.89
CA GLY A 163 19.42 -6.03 5.61
C GLY A 163 20.96 -6.10 5.55
N LYS A 164 21.51 -6.92 4.65
CA LYS A 164 22.89 -6.91 4.18
C LYS A 164 22.93 -7.28 2.69
N SER A 165 23.19 -6.24 1.88
CA SER A 165 23.97 -6.26 0.63
C SER A 165 23.45 -7.04 -0.57
N GLY A 166 23.27 -6.32 -1.68
CA GLY A 166 23.14 -6.92 -3.00
C GLY A 166 23.10 -5.90 -4.13
N ARG A 167 24.09 -5.00 -4.20
CA ARG A 167 24.48 -4.39 -5.48
C ARG A 167 24.86 -5.52 -6.43
N ALA A 168 24.28 -5.51 -7.63
CA ALA A 168 24.92 -6.00 -8.85
C ALA A 168 24.86 -4.86 -9.86
#